data_AF-Q2WF92-F1
#
_entry.id   AF-Q2WF92-F1
#
_cell.length_a   1.000
_cell.length_b   1.000
_cell.length_c   1.000
_cell.angle_alpha   90.00
_cell.angle_beta   90.00
_cell.angle_gamma   90.00
#
_symmetry.space_group_name_H-M   'P 1'
#
loop_
_entity.id
_entity.type
_entity.pdbx_description
1 polymer ?
#
loop_
_entity_poly.entity_id
_entity_poly.type
_entity_poly.pdbx_seq_one_letter_code
_entity_poly.pdbx_strand_id
1 'polypeptide(L)' 'YARSTGRPGVCIATSGPGATNLVSALADALLDSIPMVAITGQVPRRMIGTDAFQETPIVEVTRSITKHNYL' A
#
# COMPACT_ATOMS: atom_id res chain seq x y z
N TYR A 1 10.01 7.00 11.03
CA TYR A 1 10.48 8.19 10.31
C TYR A 1 9.45 9.32 10.32
N ALA A 2 8.27 9.17 9.70
CA ALA A 2 7.29 10.27 9.63
C ALA A 2 6.85 10.77 11.01
N ARG A 3 6.48 9.85 11.90
CA ARG A 3 6.12 10.13 13.31
C ARG A 3 7.20 10.91 14.08
N SER A 4 8.48 10.60 13.85
CA SER A 4 9.60 11.20 14.58
C SER A 4 10.10 12.51 13.99
N THR A 5 9.87 12.75 12.70
CA THR A 5 10.41 13.91 11.98
C THR A 5 9.36 14.97 11.63
N GLY A 6 8.08 14.61 11.68
CA GLY A 6 6.99 15.44 11.15
C GLY A 6 7.01 15.60 9.62
N ARG A 7 7.92 14.91 8.92
CA ARG A 7 8.05 14.96 7.45
C ARG A 7 7.35 13.76 6.81
N PRO A 8 6.82 13.87 5.58
CA PRO A 8 6.27 12.72 4.87
C PRO A 8 7.27 11.56 4.77
N GLY A 9 6.83 10.36 5.14
CA GLY A 9 7.61 9.12 4.98
C GLY A 9 7.21 8.38 3.71
N VAL A 10 8.17 7.74 3.05
CA VAL A 10 7.91 6.90 1.87
C VAL A 10 8.42 5.48 2.16
N CYS A 11 7.61 4.47 1.82
CA CYS A 11 8.04 3.08 1.81
C CYS A 11 7.75 2.44 0.45
N ILE A 12 8.58 1.45 0.09
CA ILE A 12 8.48 0.72 -1.17
C ILE A 12 8.38 -0.76 -0.84
N ALA A 13 7.42 -1.46 -1.44
CA ALA A 13 7.28 -2.91 -1.33
C ALA A 13 7.00 -3.55 -2.70
N THR A 14 7.27 -4.85 -2.80
CA THR A 14 6.88 -5.63 -3.99
C THR A 14 5.36 -5.83 -4.05
N SER A 15 4.85 -6.46 -5.12
CA SER A 15 3.45 -6.88 -5.26
C SER A 15 3.07 -7.99 -4.26
N GLY A 16 1.78 -8.32 -4.24
CA GLY A 16 1.26 -9.44 -3.46
C GLY A 16 1.65 -9.39 -1.99
N PRO A 17 2.35 -10.40 -1.44
CA PRO A 17 2.72 -10.46 -0.03
C PRO A 17 3.46 -9.23 0.50
N GLY A 18 4.30 -8.60 -0.33
CA GLY A 18 5.02 -7.40 0.05
C GLY A 18 4.07 -6.23 0.31
N ALA A 19 3.09 -6.06 -0.56
CA ALA A 19 2.09 -5.02 -0.46
C ALA A 19 1.11 -5.28 0.70
N THR A 20 0.67 -6.54 0.89
CA THR A 20 -0.26 -6.90 1.98
C THR A 20 0.36 -6.71 3.36
N ASN A 21 1.68 -6.87 3.51
CA ASN A 21 2.36 -6.62 4.78
C ASN A 21 2.32 -5.15 5.22
N LEU A 22 1.97 -4.22 4.32
CA LEU A 22 1.82 -2.80 4.66
C LEU A 22 0.45 -2.48 5.26
N VAL A 23 -0.54 -3.38 5.20
CA VAL A 23 -1.93 -3.11 5.61
C VAL A 23 -2.04 -2.59 7.05
N SER A 24 -1.41 -3.27 8.01
CA SER A 24 -1.45 -2.83 9.41
C SER A 24 -0.76 -1.47 9.61
N ALA A 25 0.36 -1.23 8.92
CA ALA A 25 1.08 0.04 9.01
C ALA A 25 0.32 1.20 8.36
N LEU A 26 -0.39 0.95 7.25
CA LEU A 26 -1.25 1.92 6.59
C LEU A 26 -2.46 2.29 7.46
N ALA A 27 -3.08 1.30 8.09
CA ALA A 27 -4.18 1.52 9.05
C ALA A 27 -3.72 2.35 10.25
N ASP A 28 -2.60 2.01 10.87
CA ASP A 28 -1.99 2.79 11.95
C ASP A 28 -1.72 4.23 11.51
N ALA A 29 -1.09 4.40 10.33
CA ALA A 29 -0.78 5.72 9.80
C ALA A 29 -2.03 6.57 9.53
N LEU A 30 -3.13 5.96 9.04
CA LEU A 30 -4.38 6.67 8.82
C LEU A 30 -5.00 7.15 10.13
N LEU A 31 -5.08 6.26 11.14
CA LEU A 31 -5.69 6.56 12.43
C LEU A 31 -4.90 7.62 13.22
N ASP A 32 -3.57 7.53 13.20
CA ASP A 32 -2.68 8.47 13.90
C ASP A 32 -2.36 9.73 13.07
N SER A 33 -2.98 9.90 11.90
CA SER A 33 -2.74 11.03 10.98
C SER A 33 -1.25 11.20 10.58
N ILE A 34 -0.53 10.09 10.44
CA ILE A 34 0.89 10.07 10.05
C ILE A 34 1.01 10.26 8.53
N PRO A 35 1.81 11.23 8.04
CA PRO A 35 1.98 11.45 6.61
C PRO A 35 2.88 10.36 6.00
N MET A 36 2.27 9.42 5.27
CA MET A 36 2.95 8.28 4.64
C MET A 36 2.51 8.10 3.18
N VAL A 37 3.47 7.73 2.33
CA VAL A 37 3.25 7.25 0.95
C VAL A 37 3.80 5.82 0.85
N ALA A 38 2.95 4.88 0.44
CA ALA A 38 3.37 3.51 0.12
C ALA A 38 3.35 3.32 -1.39
N ILE A 39 4.47 2.86 -1.94
CA ILE A 39 4.61 2.49 -3.35
C ILE A 39 4.75 0.97 -3.41
N THR A 40 3.83 0.30 -4.09
CA THR A 40 3.85 -1.15 -4.21
C THR A 40 4.01 -1.58 -5.66
N GLY A 41 4.62 -2.75 -5.86
CA GLY A 41 4.54 -3.43 -7.15
C GLY A 41 3.10 -3.83 -7.46
N GLN A 42 2.79 -3.94 -8.76
CA GLN A 42 1.53 -4.49 -9.25
C GLN A 42 1.79 -5.28 -10.53
N VAL A 43 1.03 -6.36 -10.75
CA VAL A 43 1.06 -7.13 -11.99
C VAL A 43 0.65 -6.23 -13.17
N PRO A 44 1.15 -6.48 -14.39
CA PRO A 44 0.70 -5.75 -15.57
C PRO A 44 -0.83 -5.79 -15.68
N ARG A 45 -1.46 -4.66 -16.05
CA ARG A 45 -2.94 -4.54 -16.08
C ARG A 45 -3.65 -5.64 -16.87
N ARG A 46 -3.01 -6.17 -17.93
CA ARG A 46 -3.53 -7.28 -18.75
C ARG A 46 -3.59 -8.64 -18.03
N MET A 47 -2.91 -8.77 -16.88
CA MET A 47 -2.84 -9.99 -16.07
C MET A 47 -3.75 -9.93 -14.85
N ILE A 48 -4.47 -8.81 -14.62
CA ILE A 48 -5.41 -8.71 -13.52
C ILE A 48 -6.61 -9.64 -13.79
N GLY A 49 -6.98 -10.47 -12.82
CA GLY A 49 -8.01 -11.50 -12.86
C GLY A 49 -7.55 -12.82 -13.47
N THR A 50 -6.23 -13.04 -13.62
CA THR A 50 -5.69 -14.24 -14.28
C THR A 50 -4.96 -15.20 -13.34
N ASP A 51 -5.06 -14.95 -12.03
CA ASP A 51 -4.30 -15.66 -11.00
C ASP A 51 -2.79 -15.58 -11.26
N ALA A 52 -2.33 -14.41 -11.70
CA ALA A 52 -0.92 -14.19 -11.98
C ALA A 52 -0.09 -14.30 -10.69
N PHE A 53 1.18 -14.68 -10.82
CA PHE A 53 2.06 -14.81 -9.66
C PHE A 53 2.13 -13.49 -8.86
N GLN A 54 1.81 -13.57 -7.57
CA GLN A 54 1.71 -12.43 -6.64
C GLN A 54 0.68 -11.35 -7.03
N GLU A 55 -0.32 -11.72 -7.82
CA GLU A 55 -1.51 -10.90 -8.02
C GLU A 55 -2.28 -10.77 -6.69
N THR A 56 -2.65 -9.54 -6.33
CA THR A 56 -3.48 -9.28 -5.15
C THR A 56 -4.25 -7.98 -5.38
N PRO A 57 -5.54 -7.91 -4.98
CA PRO A 57 -6.38 -6.71 -5.11
C PRO A 57 -5.99 -5.65 -4.08
N ILE A 58 -4.78 -5.09 -4.20
CA ILE A 58 -4.20 -4.21 -3.18
C ILE A 58 -4.96 -2.88 -3.03
N VAL A 59 -5.51 -2.37 -4.13
CA VAL A 59 -6.31 -1.14 -4.10
C VAL A 59 -7.56 -1.35 -3.28
N GLU A 60 -8.24 -2.49 -3.45
CA GLU A 60 -9.44 -2.87 -2.72
C GLU A 60 -9.13 -3.08 -1.24
N VAL A 61 -8.07 -3.81 -0.93
CA VAL A 61 -7.63 -4.11 0.44
C VAL A 61 -7.28 -2.84 1.23
N THR A 62 -6.68 -1.84 0.58
CA THR A 62 -6.18 -0.63 1.25
C THR A 62 -7.14 0.56 1.17
N ARG A 63 -8.24 0.45 0.42
CA ARG A 63 -9.16 1.58 0.14
C ARG A 63 -9.75 2.22 1.39
N SER A 64 -10.09 1.43 2.41
CA SER A 64 -10.67 1.92 3.67
C SER A 64 -9.63 2.46 4.65
N ILE A 65 -8.35 2.17 4.43
CA ILE A 65 -7.23 2.48 5.34
C ILE A 65 -6.20 3.43 4.72
N THR A 66 -6.59 4.14 3.65
CA THR A 66 -5.78 5.15 2.98
C THR A 66 -6.66 6.35 2.60
N LYS A 67 -6.05 7.54 2.53
CA LYS A 67 -6.77 8.75 2.06
C LYS A 67 -6.91 8.77 0.53
N HIS A 68 -5.89 8.27 -0.16
CA HIS A 68 -5.81 8.24 -1.61
C HIS A 68 -5.16 6.93 -2.06
N ASN A 69 -5.61 6.43 -3.21
CA ASN A 69 -5.17 5.18 -3.82
C ASN A 69 -5.08 5.36 -5.33
N TYR A 70 -4.00 4.91 -5.97
CA TYR A 70 -3.73 5.11 -7.39
C TYR A 70 -3.21 3.82 -8.03
N LEU A 71 -3.68 3.51 -9.25
CA LEU A 71 -3.32 2.33 -10.05
C LEU A 71 -3.14 2.68 -11.52
#